data_AF-A0A962QPD3-F1
#
_entry.id   AF-A0A962QPD3-F1
#
_cell.length_a   1.000
_cell.length_b   1.000
_cell.length_c   1.000
_cell.angle_alpha   90.00
_cell.angle_beta   90.00
_cell.angle_gamma   90.00
#
_symmetry.space_group_name_H-M   'P 1'
#
loop_
_entity.id
_entity.type
_entity.pdbx_description
1 polymer ?
#
loop_
_entity_poly.entity_id
_entity_poly.type
_entity_poly.pdbx_seq_one_letter_code
_entity_poly.pdbx_strand_id
1 'polypeptide(L)'
;VEVVASLPCYLEDNVNRQRGKGVFDRSIAALRSLNALGYGDPAGDLYLNLVYNPQGPVLPPPQSSLESDYRRVLGDGHGVRFNQLLALANLPIQRFGSTLLSHGQFDDYVSLLKQAHRDENLDQVMCRSLLSVDWQGYLYDCDFNQMLGLGLQQTDKPRPHLRDLPRLALAGNPIVVADHCYGCTAGQGSSCGGALQDAG
;
A
#
# COMPACT_ATOMS: atom_id res chain seq x y z
N VAL A 1 -11.88 7.10 -13.79
CA VAL A 1 -11.86 6.62 -12.39
C VAL A 1 -10.98 5.39 -12.38
N GLU A 2 -10.02 5.31 -11.45
CA GLU A 2 -9.14 4.16 -11.29
C GLU A 2 -9.57 3.34 -10.07
N VAL A 3 -9.52 2.01 -10.18
CA VAL A 3 -9.81 1.09 -9.09
C VAL A 3 -8.54 0.37 -8.66
N VAL A 4 -8.21 0.48 -7.38
CA VAL A 4 -7.11 -0.27 -6.74
C VAL A 4 -7.73 -1.23 -5.73
N ALA A 5 -7.58 -2.53 -5.94
CA ALA A 5 -8.22 -3.57 -5.13
C ALA A 5 -7.21 -4.47 -4.41
N SER A 6 -7.39 -4.68 -3.11
CA SER A 6 -6.54 -5.61 -2.34
C SER A 6 -6.90 -7.06 -2.67
N LEU A 7 -5.92 -7.81 -3.19
CA LEU A 7 -5.99 -9.25 -3.37
C LEU A 7 -4.64 -9.84 -2.91
N PRO A 8 -4.50 -10.23 -1.63
CA PRO A 8 -3.20 -10.48 -1.03
C PRO A 8 -2.52 -11.78 -1.51
N CYS A 9 -3.22 -12.61 -2.28
CA CYS A 9 -2.63 -13.73 -3.00
C CYS A 9 -3.54 -14.12 -4.18
N TYR A 10 -2.98 -14.68 -5.25
CA TYR A 10 -3.76 -15.30 -6.32
C TYR A 10 -4.28 -16.71 -5.97
N LEU A 11 -3.82 -17.28 -4.85
CA LEU A 11 -4.24 -18.60 -4.36
C LEU A 11 -5.37 -18.46 -3.33
N GLU A 12 -6.45 -19.22 -3.54
CA GLU A 12 -7.62 -19.24 -2.66
C GLU A 12 -7.27 -19.51 -1.20
N ASP A 13 -6.50 -20.58 -0.93
CA ASP A 13 -6.14 -20.98 0.43
C ASP A 13 -5.44 -19.87 1.21
N ASN A 14 -4.56 -19.12 0.53
CA ASN A 14 -3.83 -18.03 1.14
C ASN A 14 -4.76 -16.84 1.42
N VAL A 15 -5.65 -16.49 0.49
CA VAL A 15 -6.63 -15.41 0.71
C VAL A 15 -7.61 -15.78 1.81
N ASN A 16 -8.14 -17.01 1.80
CA ASN A 16 -9.09 -17.48 2.80
C ASN A 16 -8.45 -17.55 4.20
N ARG A 17 -7.16 -17.91 4.30
CA ARG A 17 -6.41 -17.87 5.57
C ARG A 17 -6.26 -16.46 6.13
N GLN A 18 -6.02 -15.47 5.27
CA GLN A 18 -5.75 -14.08 5.69
C GLN A 18 -7.02 -13.24 5.88
N ARG A 19 -8.03 -13.45 5.04
CA ARG A 19 -9.23 -12.61 4.95
C ARG A 19 -10.52 -13.32 5.38
N GLY A 20 -10.49 -14.65 5.51
CA GLY A 20 -11.64 -15.48 5.89
C GLY A 20 -12.20 -16.31 4.72
N LYS A 21 -12.86 -17.40 5.05
CA LYS A 21 -13.42 -18.36 4.08
C LYS A 21 -14.39 -17.69 3.10
N GLY A 22 -14.28 -18.01 1.81
CA GLY A 22 -15.15 -17.49 0.75
C GLY A 22 -14.90 -16.02 0.38
N VAL A 23 -13.81 -15.41 0.87
CA VAL A 23 -13.41 -14.08 0.41
C VAL A 23 -12.86 -14.15 -1.00
N PHE A 24 -12.05 -15.17 -1.32
CA PHE A 24 -11.46 -15.31 -2.65
C PHE A 24 -12.52 -15.32 -3.76
N ASP A 25 -13.52 -16.19 -3.67
CA ASP A 25 -14.58 -16.29 -4.68
C ASP A 25 -15.33 -14.97 -4.87
N ARG A 26 -15.63 -14.26 -3.77
CA ARG A 26 -16.29 -12.96 -3.82
C ARG A 26 -15.40 -11.90 -4.48
N SER A 27 -14.10 -11.91 -4.19
CA SER A 27 -13.13 -11.04 -4.86
C SER A 27 -13.06 -11.33 -6.35
N ILE A 28 -12.97 -12.59 -6.77
CA ILE A 28 -12.96 -12.98 -8.19
C ILE A 28 -14.26 -12.55 -8.89
N ALA A 29 -15.41 -12.77 -8.27
CA ALA A 29 -16.70 -12.34 -8.82
C ALA A 29 -16.74 -10.82 -9.03
N ALA A 30 -16.30 -10.03 -8.04
CA ALA A 30 -16.25 -8.58 -8.15
C ALA A 30 -15.27 -8.10 -9.25
N LEU A 31 -14.09 -8.71 -9.35
CA LEU A 31 -13.10 -8.39 -10.38
C LEU A 31 -13.64 -8.70 -11.79
N ARG A 32 -14.36 -9.82 -11.97
CA ARG A 32 -15.04 -10.14 -13.23
C ARG A 32 -16.12 -9.11 -13.58
N SER A 33 -16.90 -8.65 -12.59
CA SER A 33 -17.89 -7.59 -12.80
C SER A 33 -17.22 -6.28 -13.25
N LEU A 34 -16.07 -5.93 -12.68
CA LEU A 34 -15.28 -4.77 -13.13
C LEU A 34 -14.75 -4.97 -14.56
N ASN A 35 -14.21 -6.15 -14.88
CA ASN A 35 -13.75 -6.45 -16.25
C ASN A 35 -14.89 -6.39 -17.28
N ALA A 36 -16.11 -6.79 -16.91
CA ALA A 36 -17.29 -6.68 -17.78
C ALA A 36 -17.69 -5.22 -18.06
N LEU A 37 -17.32 -4.30 -17.16
CA LEU A 37 -17.50 -2.85 -17.34
C LEU A 37 -16.34 -2.18 -18.09
N GLY A 38 -15.31 -2.95 -18.50
CA GLY A 38 -14.15 -2.45 -19.25
C GLY A 38 -12.91 -2.15 -18.40
N TYR A 39 -12.97 -2.30 -17.07
CA TYR A 39 -11.80 -2.11 -16.22
C TYR A 39 -10.74 -3.19 -16.46
N GLY A 40 -9.46 -2.82 -16.51
CA GLY A 40 -8.39 -3.80 -16.73
C GLY A 40 -8.17 -4.19 -18.19
N ASP A 41 -8.90 -3.58 -19.13
CA ASP A 41 -8.70 -3.79 -20.56
C ASP A 41 -7.50 -2.97 -21.07
N PRO A 42 -6.48 -3.59 -21.70
CA PRO A 42 -5.35 -2.86 -22.27
C PRO A 42 -5.72 -1.83 -23.35
N ALA A 43 -6.86 -2.01 -24.02
CA ALA A 43 -7.34 -1.09 -25.05
C ALA A 43 -8.21 0.06 -24.50
N GLY A 44 -8.56 0.01 -23.21
CA GLY A 44 -9.44 0.98 -22.56
C GLY A 44 -8.72 2.02 -21.71
N ASP A 45 -9.50 2.90 -21.09
CA ASP A 45 -9.05 3.96 -20.17
C ASP A 45 -9.51 3.73 -18.72
N LEU A 46 -10.13 2.58 -18.44
CA LEU A 46 -10.58 2.17 -17.11
C LEU A 46 -9.54 1.25 -16.45
N TYR A 47 -8.87 1.79 -15.43
CA TYR A 47 -7.75 1.11 -14.77
C TYR A 47 -8.20 0.28 -13.57
N LEU A 48 -7.77 -0.97 -13.54
CA LEU A 48 -7.91 -1.89 -12.40
C LEU A 48 -6.54 -2.39 -11.98
N ASN A 49 -6.08 -1.96 -10.81
CA ASN A 49 -4.82 -2.38 -10.21
C ASN A 49 -5.08 -3.27 -9.00
N LEU A 50 -4.20 -4.24 -8.77
CA LEU A 50 -4.29 -5.16 -7.64
C LEU A 50 -3.19 -4.88 -6.63
N VAL A 51 -3.46 -5.09 -5.35
CA VAL A 51 -2.47 -4.92 -4.28
C VAL A 51 -2.16 -6.26 -3.62
N TYR A 52 -0.87 -6.60 -3.58
CA TYR A 52 -0.31 -7.70 -2.81
C TYR A 52 0.35 -7.19 -1.53
N ASN A 53 0.13 -7.93 -0.44
CA ASN A 53 0.88 -7.77 0.81
C ASN A 53 1.28 -9.18 1.28
N PRO A 54 2.53 -9.39 1.72
CA PRO A 54 2.98 -10.70 2.18
C PRO A 54 2.28 -11.15 3.46
N GLN A 55 2.32 -12.45 3.74
CA GLN A 55 1.90 -12.98 5.03
C GLN A 55 3.07 -12.89 6.02
N GLY A 56 2.90 -12.11 7.09
CA GLY A 56 3.89 -12.00 8.16
C GLY A 56 4.99 -10.96 7.93
N PRO A 57 6.06 -11.01 8.74
CA PRO A 57 7.15 -10.02 8.77
C PRO A 57 8.24 -10.30 7.73
N VAL A 58 7.87 -10.30 6.46
CA VAL A 58 8.82 -10.47 5.34
C VAL A 58 8.63 -9.38 4.31
N LEU A 59 9.68 -9.11 3.53
CA LEU A 59 9.58 -8.22 2.37
C LEU A 59 8.80 -8.89 1.25
N PRO A 60 8.04 -8.12 0.44
CA PRO A 60 7.41 -8.66 -0.75
C PRO A 60 8.46 -9.14 -1.76
N PRO A 61 8.14 -10.17 -2.58
CA PRO A 61 9.01 -10.61 -3.66
C PRO A 61 9.09 -9.57 -4.79
N PRO A 62 9.99 -9.75 -5.78
CA PRO A 62 10.05 -8.90 -6.98
C PRO A 62 8.67 -8.72 -7.62
N GLN A 63 8.22 -7.46 -7.77
CA GLN A 63 6.86 -7.16 -8.23
C GLN A 63 6.63 -7.66 -9.65
N SER A 64 7.62 -7.53 -10.55
CA SER A 64 7.50 -7.96 -11.95
C SER A 64 7.25 -9.46 -12.10
N SER A 65 7.98 -10.27 -11.33
CA SER A 65 7.79 -11.72 -11.29
C SER A 65 6.45 -12.08 -10.67
N LEU A 66 6.09 -11.44 -9.55
CA LEU A 66 4.81 -11.67 -8.89
C LEU A 66 3.62 -11.26 -9.75
N GLU A 67 3.72 -10.13 -10.46
CA GLU A 67 2.70 -9.65 -11.39
C GLU A 67 2.47 -10.66 -12.52
N SER A 68 3.54 -11.20 -13.08
CA SER A 68 3.47 -12.23 -14.12
C SER A 68 2.72 -13.47 -13.65
N ASP A 69 2.98 -13.92 -12.41
CA ASP A 69 2.23 -15.03 -11.80
C ASP A 69 0.76 -14.69 -11.56
N TYR A 70 0.46 -13.48 -11.07
CA TYR A 70 -0.91 -12.99 -10.90
C TYR A 70 -1.66 -13.00 -12.24
N ARG A 71 -1.04 -12.46 -13.31
CA ARG A 71 -1.63 -12.41 -14.66
C ARG A 71 -1.94 -13.80 -15.18
N ARG A 72 -0.99 -14.73 -15.06
CA ARG A 72 -1.15 -16.11 -15.49
C ARG A 72 -2.27 -16.82 -14.72
N VAL A 73 -2.21 -16.82 -13.39
CA VAL A 73 -3.19 -17.59 -12.58
C VAL A 73 -4.59 -16.98 -12.64
N LEU A 74 -4.71 -15.65 -12.52
CA LEU A 74 -6.02 -14.99 -12.56
C LEU A 74 -6.60 -14.95 -13.98
N GLY A 75 -5.75 -14.79 -15.00
CA GLY A 75 -6.16 -14.85 -16.40
C GLY A 75 -6.62 -16.24 -16.80
N ASP A 76 -5.76 -17.25 -16.64
CA ASP A 76 -6.03 -18.63 -17.09
C ASP A 76 -7.10 -19.31 -16.24
N GLY A 77 -7.02 -19.17 -14.91
CA GLY A 77 -7.92 -19.86 -13.98
C GLY A 77 -9.25 -19.14 -13.77
N HIS A 78 -9.27 -17.81 -13.92
CA HIS A 78 -10.43 -17.00 -13.54
C HIS A 78 -10.89 -16.00 -14.60
N GLY A 79 -10.20 -15.83 -15.72
CA GLY A 79 -10.58 -14.86 -16.76
C GLY A 79 -10.53 -13.40 -16.28
N VAL A 80 -9.75 -13.12 -15.22
CA VAL A 80 -9.60 -11.79 -14.64
C VAL A 80 -8.42 -11.06 -15.29
N ARG A 81 -8.63 -9.80 -15.66
CA ARG A 81 -7.62 -8.90 -16.22
C ARG A 81 -7.41 -7.70 -15.29
N PHE A 82 -6.20 -7.17 -15.26
CA PHE A 82 -5.82 -6.00 -14.46
C PHE A 82 -4.61 -5.29 -15.11
N ASN A 83 -4.39 -4.02 -14.79
CA ASN A 83 -3.36 -3.18 -15.40
C ASN A 83 -2.00 -3.33 -14.69
N GLN A 84 -1.94 -3.30 -13.36
CA GLN A 84 -0.71 -3.43 -12.58
C GLN A 84 -0.94 -4.17 -11.25
N LEU A 85 0.10 -4.84 -10.75
CA LEU A 85 0.16 -5.36 -9.39
C LEU A 85 1.08 -4.48 -8.56
N LEU A 86 0.61 -4.04 -7.40
CA LEU A 86 1.35 -3.23 -6.43
C LEU A 86 1.75 -4.14 -5.26
N ALA A 87 3.03 -4.40 -5.08
CA ALA A 87 3.54 -5.25 -4.01
C ALA A 87 4.05 -4.39 -2.84
N LEU A 88 3.36 -4.43 -1.70
CA LEU A 88 3.64 -3.56 -0.55
C LEU A 88 4.12 -4.36 0.66
N ALA A 89 5.08 -3.81 1.40
CA ALA A 89 5.48 -4.36 2.70
C ALA A 89 4.38 -4.11 3.75
N ASN A 90 4.28 -4.99 4.76
CA ASN A 90 3.39 -4.75 5.89
C ASN A 90 4.00 -3.70 6.83
N LEU A 91 3.27 -2.65 7.19
CA LEU A 91 3.78 -1.68 8.15
C LEU A 91 3.64 -2.17 9.59
N PRO A 92 4.68 -2.06 10.44
CA PRO A 92 4.70 -2.56 11.82
C PRO A 92 3.90 -1.67 12.78
N ILE A 93 2.62 -1.44 12.48
CA ILE A 93 1.73 -0.57 13.26
C ILE A 93 0.46 -1.30 13.66
N GLN A 94 -0.25 -0.74 14.66
CA GLN A 94 -1.57 -1.20 15.10
C GLN A 94 -1.61 -2.73 15.27
N ARG A 95 -2.64 -3.41 14.74
CA ARG A 95 -2.83 -4.85 14.89
C ARG A 95 -1.63 -5.68 14.46
N PHE A 96 -0.97 -5.34 13.35
CA PHE A 96 0.21 -6.09 12.89
C PHE A 96 1.39 -5.87 13.84
N GLY A 97 1.65 -4.62 14.23
CA GLY A 97 2.64 -4.28 15.26
C GLY A 97 2.41 -5.02 16.59
N SER A 98 1.17 -5.04 17.11
CA SER A 98 0.81 -5.81 18.31
C SER A 98 1.06 -7.30 18.15
N THR A 99 0.79 -7.87 16.97
CA THR A 99 1.05 -9.28 16.67
C THR A 99 2.55 -9.57 16.72
N LEU A 100 3.37 -8.74 16.08
CA LEU A 100 4.82 -8.87 16.11
C LEU A 100 5.38 -8.77 17.53
N LEU A 101 4.90 -7.83 18.33
CA LEU A 101 5.29 -7.69 19.74
C LEU A 101 4.96 -8.95 20.54
N SER A 102 3.75 -9.49 20.38
CA SER A 102 3.32 -10.71 21.09
C SER A 102 4.14 -11.96 20.76
N HIS A 103 4.73 -12.00 19.56
CA HIS A 103 5.61 -13.09 19.13
C HIS A 103 7.10 -12.77 19.28
N GLY A 104 7.48 -11.61 19.84
CA GLY A 104 8.87 -11.19 19.97
C GLY A 104 9.58 -10.91 18.64
N GLN A 105 8.83 -10.58 17.57
CA GLN A 105 9.34 -10.38 16.21
C GLN A 105 9.41 -8.91 15.78
N PHE A 106 9.01 -7.97 16.65
CA PHE A 106 8.87 -6.56 16.27
C PHE A 106 10.21 -5.93 15.90
N ASP A 107 11.20 -6.06 16.78
CA ASP A 107 12.52 -5.42 16.60
C ASP A 107 13.28 -6.02 15.40
N ASP A 108 13.17 -7.34 15.22
CA ASP A 108 13.76 -8.04 14.07
C ASP A 108 13.14 -7.56 12.75
N TYR A 109 11.82 -7.40 12.71
CA TYR A 109 11.14 -6.92 11.52
C TYR A 109 11.45 -5.46 11.21
N VAL A 110 11.44 -4.57 12.21
CA VAL A 110 11.86 -3.18 12.03
C VAL A 110 13.32 -3.11 11.56
N SER A 111 14.20 -3.97 12.09
CA SER A 111 15.59 -4.08 11.65
C SER A 111 15.70 -4.53 10.19
N LEU A 112 14.89 -5.50 9.75
CA LEU A 112 14.80 -5.91 8.35
C LEU A 112 14.40 -4.73 7.45
N LEU A 113 13.36 -3.97 7.83
CA LEU A 113 12.91 -2.82 7.05
C LEU A 113 13.99 -1.74 6.95
N LYS A 114 14.70 -1.47 8.05
CA LYS A 114 15.82 -0.52 8.10
C LYS A 114 16.97 -0.96 7.20
N GLN A 115 17.36 -2.24 7.26
CA GLN A 115 18.45 -2.79 6.45
C GLN A 115 18.10 -2.84 4.96
N ALA A 116 16.83 -3.01 4.63
CA ALA A 116 16.34 -3.04 3.26
C ALA A 116 15.99 -1.65 2.70
N HIS A 117 16.15 -0.58 3.49
CA HIS A 117 15.92 0.78 3.05
C HIS A 117 16.72 1.11 1.79
N ARG A 118 16.09 1.83 0.86
CA ARG A 118 16.78 2.41 -0.29
C ARG A 118 16.41 3.88 -0.43
N ASP A 119 17.43 4.74 -0.50
CA ASP A 119 17.26 6.19 -0.67
C ASP A 119 16.50 6.52 -1.97
N GLU A 120 16.69 5.73 -3.02
CA GLU A 120 15.99 5.88 -4.32
C GLU A 120 14.45 5.82 -4.18
N ASN A 121 13.93 5.15 -3.15
CA ASN A 121 12.50 5.07 -2.90
C ASN A 121 11.94 6.36 -2.27
N LEU A 122 12.79 7.24 -1.72
CA LEU A 122 12.34 8.46 -1.03
C LEU A 122 11.57 9.39 -1.94
N ASP A 123 11.96 9.52 -3.22
CA ASP A 123 11.26 10.44 -4.14
C ASP A 123 9.84 9.97 -4.48
N GLN A 124 9.53 8.70 -4.24
CA GLN A 124 8.27 8.06 -4.61
C GLN A 124 7.34 7.79 -3.41
N VAL A 125 7.76 8.09 -2.19
CA VAL A 125 6.89 7.90 -1.01
C VAL A 125 5.69 8.84 -1.07
N MET A 126 4.51 8.29 -0.79
CA MET A 126 3.24 9.01 -0.90
C MET A 126 3.16 10.26 -0.03
N CYS A 127 3.80 10.25 1.15
CA CYS A 127 3.76 11.39 2.08
C CYS A 127 4.43 12.67 1.54
N ARG A 128 5.08 12.63 0.37
CA ARG A 128 5.62 13.82 -0.30
C ARG A 128 4.61 14.57 -1.17
N SER A 129 3.57 13.88 -1.63
CA SER A 129 2.61 14.41 -2.62
C SER A 129 1.16 14.25 -2.20
N LEU A 130 0.88 13.42 -1.21
CA LEU A 130 -0.45 13.16 -0.67
C LEU A 130 -0.54 13.59 0.79
N LEU A 131 -1.77 13.86 1.21
CA LEU A 131 -2.11 14.24 2.57
C LEU A 131 -3.25 13.33 3.05
N SER A 132 -3.16 12.84 4.28
CA SER A 132 -4.26 12.11 4.90
C SER A 132 -5.12 13.03 5.75
N VAL A 133 -6.43 12.87 5.66
CA VAL A 133 -7.42 13.67 6.39
C VAL A 133 -8.32 12.74 7.17
N ASP A 134 -8.37 12.90 8.50
CA ASP A 134 -9.28 12.10 9.31
C ASP A 134 -10.74 12.55 9.16
N TRP A 135 -11.66 11.76 9.72
CA TRP A 135 -13.11 12.03 9.66
C TRP A 135 -13.54 13.33 10.36
N GLN A 136 -12.69 13.89 11.24
CA GLN A 136 -12.92 15.19 11.88
C GLN A 136 -12.29 16.35 11.08
N GLY A 137 -11.53 16.04 10.02
CA GLY A 137 -10.87 17.00 9.16
C GLY A 137 -9.46 17.39 9.60
N TYR A 138 -8.82 16.68 10.53
CA TYR A 138 -7.42 16.94 10.88
C TYR A 138 -6.45 16.32 9.87
N LEU A 139 -5.30 16.96 9.70
CA LEU A 139 -4.33 16.65 8.65
C LEU A 139 -3.15 15.84 9.19
N TYR A 140 -2.67 14.89 8.38
CA TYR A 140 -1.53 14.02 8.64
C TYR A 140 -0.72 13.84 7.35
N ASP A 141 0.59 13.63 7.44
CA ASP A 141 1.44 13.45 6.25
C ASP A 141 1.12 12.16 5.48
N CYS A 142 0.57 11.15 6.14
CA CYS A 142 0.06 9.92 5.51
C CYS A 142 -0.99 9.22 6.39
N ASP A 143 -1.63 8.22 5.82
CA ASP A 143 -2.62 7.37 6.49
C ASP A 143 -2.01 6.59 7.67
N PHE A 144 -0.75 6.16 7.56
CA PHE A 144 -0.05 5.49 8.65
C PHE A 144 0.25 6.42 9.83
N ASN A 145 0.64 7.66 9.55
CA ASN A 145 0.76 8.71 10.56
C ASN A 145 -0.60 8.98 11.22
N GLN A 146 -1.69 9.03 10.44
CA GLN A 146 -3.05 9.11 10.99
C GLN A 146 -3.38 7.93 11.91
N MET A 147 -3.06 6.70 11.51
CA MET A 147 -3.28 5.52 12.35
C MET A 147 -2.47 5.54 13.64
N LEU A 148 -1.33 6.23 13.68
CA LEU A 148 -0.49 6.39 14.87
C LEU A 148 -0.78 7.68 15.66
N GLY A 149 -1.70 8.54 15.19
CA GLY A 149 -1.96 9.85 15.81
C GLY A 149 -0.81 10.86 15.62
N LEU A 150 0.08 10.62 14.66
CA LEU A 150 1.20 11.50 14.31
C LEU A 150 0.71 12.62 13.39
N GLY A 151 0.05 13.62 13.96
CA GLY A 151 -0.50 14.77 13.23
C GLY A 151 0.56 15.51 12.41
N LEU A 152 0.16 16.07 11.27
CA LEU A 152 1.03 16.94 10.47
C LEU A 152 1.51 18.10 11.34
N GLN A 153 2.83 18.30 11.37
CA GLN A 153 3.45 19.37 12.14
C GLN A 153 3.66 20.59 11.25
N GLN A 154 3.16 21.73 11.72
CA GLN A 154 3.43 23.04 11.16
C GLN A 154 3.87 23.95 12.30
N THR A 155 4.89 24.78 12.06
CA THR A 155 5.47 25.67 13.08
C THR A 155 4.42 26.59 13.71
N ASP A 156 3.37 26.92 12.96
CA ASP A 156 2.42 27.97 13.31
C ASP A 156 1.11 27.39 13.88
N LYS A 157 0.88 26.07 13.78
CA LYS A 157 -0.33 25.39 14.27
C LYS A 157 -0.04 23.96 14.75
N PRO A 158 -0.37 23.63 16.01
CA PRO A 158 -0.06 22.33 16.60
C PRO A 158 -0.90 21.17 16.02
N ARG A 159 -2.03 21.46 15.38
CA ARG A 159 -2.88 20.44 14.74
C ARG A 159 -3.70 21.06 13.60
N PRO A 160 -3.16 21.11 12.38
CA PRO A 160 -3.84 21.75 11.26
C PRO A 160 -5.08 20.95 10.84
N HIS A 161 -6.11 21.68 10.40
CA HIS A 161 -7.38 21.12 9.95
C HIS A 161 -7.57 21.47 8.47
N LEU A 162 -8.30 20.64 7.71
CA LEU A 162 -8.69 20.85 6.31
C LEU A 162 -9.15 22.28 5.98
N ARG A 163 -9.88 22.95 6.89
CA ARG A 163 -10.33 24.34 6.73
C ARG A 163 -9.19 25.35 6.62
N ASP A 164 -8.01 24.98 7.11
CA ASP A 164 -6.80 25.79 7.11
C ASP A 164 -5.95 25.60 5.85
N LEU A 165 -6.20 24.56 5.04
CA LEU A 165 -5.40 24.22 3.86
C LEU A 165 -5.02 25.43 2.98
N PRO A 166 -5.93 26.37 2.65
CA PRO A 166 -5.59 27.52 1.81
C PRO A 166 -4.50 28.44 2.39
N ARG A 167 -4.20 28.31 3.70
CA ARG A 167 -3.25 29.14 4.44
C ARG A 167 -2.00 28.35 4.87
N LEU A 168 -1.93 27.05 4.58
CA LEU A 168 -0.80 26.21 4.97
C LEU A 168 0.24 26.17 3.86
N ALA A 169 1.50 26.40 4.23
CA ALA A 169 2.64 26.15 3.34
C ALA A 169 3.04 24.66 3.47
N LEU A 170 2.49 23.81 2.60
CA LEU A 170 2.76 22.37 2.62
C LEU A 170 4.02 21.99 1.83
N ALA A 171 4.32 22.73 0.76
CA ALA A 171 5.51 22.48 -0.06
C ALA A 171 6.77 22.72 0.77
N GLY A 172 7.64 21.69 0.85
CA GLY A 172 8.87 21.74 1.65
C GLY A 172 8.64 21.62 3.16
N ASN A 173 7.41 21.40 3.62
CA ASN A 173 7.15 21.13 5.03
C ASN A 173 7.78 19.77 5.42
N PRO A 174 8.53 19.70 6.53
CA PRO A 174 9.07 18.43 7.00
C PRO A 174 7.94 17.42 7.29
N ILE A 175 8.15 16.17 6.87
CA ILE A 175 7.24 15.06 7.13
C ILE A 175 7.57 14.47 8.50
N VAL A 176 6.55 14.17 9.30
CA VAL A 176 6.74 13.44 10.57
C VAL A 176 7.11 11.99 10.24
N VAL A 177 8.28 11.55 10.71
CA VAL A 177 8.82 10.20 10.46
C VAL A 177 8.95 9.39 11.74
N ALA A 178 8.76 8.08 11.62
CA ALA A 178 8.97 7.09 12.67
C ALA A 178 9.37 5.73 12.06
N ASP A 179 9.58 4.70 12.88
CA ASP A 179 10.07 3.39 12.40
C ASP A 179 9.23 2.76 11.28
N HIS A 180 7.91 2.99 11.26
CA HIS A 180 7.03 2.46 10.22
C HIS A 180 7.37 3.02 8.81
N CYS A 181 7.98 4.20 8.71
CA CYS A 181 8.34 4.82 7.42
C CYS A 181 9.37 3.98 6.65
N TYR A 182 10.16 3.16 7.33
CA TYR A 182 11.06 2.21 6.67
C TYR A 182 10.30 1.18 5.83
N GLY A 183 9.06 0.82 6.17
CA GLY A 183 8.27 -0.07 5.32
C GLY A 183 7.88 0.55 3.97
N CYS A 184 7.80 1.87 3.87
CA CYS A 184 7.54 2.58 2.62
C CYS A 184 8.77 2.66 1.70
N THR A 185 9.96 2.52 2.27
CA THR A 185 11.24 2.71 1.56
C THR A 185 12.08 1.43 1.48
N ALA A 186 11.65 0.36 2.14
CA ALA A 186 12.33 -0.93 2.12
C ALA A 186 12.12 -1.68 0.79
N GLY A 187 13.16 -2.37 0.34
CA GLY A 187 13.12 -3.21 -0.84
C GLY A 187 12.80 -2.40 -2.10
N GLN A 188 11.69 -2.75 -2.75
CA GLN A 188 11.24 -2.09 -3.98
C GLN A 188 10.37 -0.84 -3.72
N GLY A 189 10.18 -0.46 -2.46
CA GLY A 189 9.28 0.62 -2.05
C GLY A 189 7.82 0.17 -1.93
N SER A 190 7.02 0.93 -1.17
CA SER A 190 5.58 0.66 -0.99
C SER A 190 4.72 1.87 -1.38
N SER A 191 4.93 2.43 -2.57
CA SER A 191 4.08 3.50 -3.10
C SER A 191 2.79 2.92 -3.72
N CYS A 192 1.71 3.71 -3.77
CA CYS A 192 0.53 3.35 -4.59
C CYS A 192 0.84 3.28 -6.10
N GLY A 193 2.04 3.65 -6.55
CA GLY A 193 2.55 3.40 -7.90
C GLY A 193 3.26 2.04 -8.07
N GLY A 194 3.47 1.29 -6.98
CA GLY A 194 4.12 -0.02 -6.99
C GLY A 194 5.65 0.05 -6.97
N ALA A 195 6.28 -1.11 -7.12
CA ALA A 195 7.71 -1.27 -7.34
C ALA A 195 8.12 -0.62 -8.66
N LEU A 196 9.28 0.01 -8.63
CA LEU A 196 9.87 0.75 -9.75
C LEU A 196 9.97 -0.15 -11.00
N GLN A 197 9.34 0.28 -12.09
CA GLN A 197 9.82 -0.08 -13.42
C GLN A 197 10.97 0.87 -13.75
N ASP A 198 12.10 0.35 -14.21
CA ASP A 198 13.14 1.18 -14.80
C ASP A 198 12.50 2.04 -15.89
N ALA A 199 12.55 3.36 -15.71
CA ALA A 199 12.19 4.30 -16.75
C ALA A 199 13.21 4.13 -17.88
N GLY A 200 12.84 3.33 -18.89
CA GLY A 200 13.53 3.27 -20.18
C GLY A 200 13.26 4.51 -21.01
#